data_AF-A0A7S0IED3-F1
#
_entry.id   AF-A0A7S0IED3-F1
#
_cell.length_a   1.000
_cell.length_b   1.000
_cell.length_c   1.000
_cell.angle_alpha   90.00
_cell.angle_beta   90.00
_cell.angle_gamma   90.00
#
_symmetry.space_group_name_H-M   'P 1'
#
loop_
_entity.id
_entity.type
_entity.pdbx_description
1 polymer ?
#
loop_
_entity_poly.entity_id
_entity_poly.type
_entity_poly.pdbx_seq_one_letter_code
_entity_poly.pdbx_strand_id
1 'polypeptide(L)'
;GAPLRTVDASGNDVTRVAPELGRCTSLRRLALQGNPLRSIRQNILHGPIGDLLAHLRSKLGAEETGVGAAFRGDESTTRAEDAARAVATAARVASEGGRASGVSLRGQRLESLPDDFWSVVARGVTSVDLGENGLRGGVDAGEVEGCDGLETLLLDGNALEKWPLPCGEGRPLSLTELNLAGNKGLSAAMPPSAFSRASRLRKLDVTGIVFQPSRGPNLLRPLAETLTELRWGKAMLDAIPDEVFDLRRLRVLRLNDNRIGALSPAVTRLVELDELDLTNNDLGTLPPELGLLTGLRWLGVEGNMLRMIRRPVIERGTKALLEYLRDKLPGTK
;
A
#
# COMPACT_ATOMS: atom_id res chain seq x y z
N GLY A 1 -35.60 -29.23 37.04
CA GLY A 1 -35.38 -28.42 38.25
C GLY A 1 -36.14 -27.12 38.11
N ALA A 2 -36.72 -26.59 39.20
CA ALA A 2 -37.50 -25.35 39.17
C ALA A 2 -36.68 -24.19 38.58
N PRO A 3 -37.28 -23.30 37.77
CA PRO A 3 -36.56 -22.19 37.16
C PRO A 3 -36.09 -21.21 38.26
N LEU A 4 -34.78 -20.96 38.34
CA LEU A 4 -34.20 -19.97 39.25
C LEU A 4 -34.76 -18.59 38.91
N ARG A 5 -35.50 -17.99 39.86
CA ARG A 5 -36.13 -16.67 39.71
C ARG A 5 -35.35 -15.56 40.43
N THR A 6 -34.66 -15.89 41.52
CA THR A 6 -33.95 -14.91 42.34
C THR A 6 -32.63 -15.51 42.82
N VAL A 7 -31.55 -14.74 42.68
CA VAL A 7 -30.21 -15.09 43.17
C VAL A 7 -29.66 -13.89 43.93
N ASP A 8 -29.12 -14.13 45.12
CA ASP A 8 -28.41 -13.12 45.90
C ASP A 8 -26.98 -13.61 46.14
N ALA A 9 -26.02 -12.86 45.62
CA ALA A 9 -24.59 -13.09 45.76
C ALA A 9 -23.89 -11.80 46.23
N SER A 10 -24.60 -10.94 46.96
CA SER A 10 -24.03 -9.73 47.56
C SER A 10 -22.98 -10.06 48.64
N GLY A 11 -21.99 -9.19 48.81
CA GLY A 11 -20.96 -9.28 49.84
C GLY A 11 -19.93 -10.40 49.67
N ASN A 12 -19.73 -10.90 48.44
CA ASN A 12 -18.74 -11.92 48.13
C ASN A 12 -17.52 -11.31 47.38
N ASP A 13 -16.58 -12.17 46.98
CA ASP A 13 -15.40 -11.80 46.17
C ASP A 13 -15.60 -12.07 44.67
N VAL A 14 -16.81 -11.88 44.16
CA VAL A 14 -17.10 -12.11 42.73
C VAL A 14 -16.42 -11.01 41.90
N THR A 15 -15.37 -11.39 41.17
CA THR A 15 -14.61 -10.45 40.32
C THR A 15 -15.13 -10.39 38.88
N ARG A 16 -15.88 -11.40 38.43
CA ARG A 16 -16.51 -11.48 37.10
C ARG A 16 -17.84 -12.21 37.16
N VAL A 17 -18.79 -11.81 36.32
CA VAL A 17 -20.08 -12.50 36.13
C VAL A 17 -20.03 -13.27 34.82
N ALA A 18 -20.34 -14.56 34.87
CA ALA A 18 -20.33 -15.44 33.72
C ALA A 18 -21.38 -15.00 32.67
N PRO A 19 -21.02 -14.76 31.39
CA PRO A 19 -21.95 -14.34 30.35
C PRO A 19 -23.17 -15.25 30.16
N GLU A 20 -23.02 -16.56 30.44
CA GLU A 20 -24.04 -17.60 30.35
C GLU A 20 -25.31 -17.30 31.16
N LEU A 21 -25.20 -16.52 32.23
CA LEU A 21 -26.35 -16.02 32.99
C LEU A 21 -27.33 -15.24 32.12
N GLY A 22 -26.87 -14.62 31.02
CA GLY A 22 -27.73 -13.99 30.03
C GLY A 22 -28.74 -14.95 29.37
N ARG A 23 -28.46 -16.26 29.31
CA ARG A 23 -29.38 -17.28 28.77
C ARG A 23 -30.53 -17.60 29.75
N CYS A 24 -30.44 -17.21 31.01
CA CYS A 24 -31.46 -17.47 32.04
C CYS A 24 -32.64 -16.48 31.93
N THR A 25 -33.58 -16.75 31.01
CA THR A 25 -34.79 -15.94 30.80
C THR A 25 -35.78 -15.98 31.98
N SER A 26 -35.62 -16.95 32.90
CA SER A 26 -36.44 -17.05 34.11
C SER A 26 -35.96 -16.19 35.28
N LEU A 27 -34.75 -15.62 35.21
CA LEU A 27 -34.17 -14.84 36.31
C LEU A 27 -34.85 -13.46 36.38
N ARG A 28 -35.29 -13.07 37.58
CA ARG A 28 -36.03 -11.82 37.86
C ARG A 28 -35.29 -10.91 38.82
N ARG A 29 -34.38 -11.45 39.65
CA ARG A 29 -33.53 -10.66 40.55
C ARG A 29 -32.14 -11.29 40.69
N LEU A 30 -31.09 -10.48 40.58
CA LEU A 30 -29.70 -10.84 40.82
C LEU A 30 -29.04 -9.73 41.64
N ALA A 31 -28.73 -9.98 42.91
CA ALA A 31 -28.06 -9.01 43.77
C ALA A 31 -26.54 -9.31 43.81
N LEU A 32 -25.73 -8.32 43.46
CA LEU A 32 -24.25 -8.42 43.35
C LEU A 32 -23.52 -7.30 44.12
N GLN A 33 -24.22 -6.64 45.03
CA GLN A 33 -23.69 -5.49 45.79
C GLN A 33 -22.49 -5.91 46.64
N GLY A 34 -21.49 -5.04 46.81
CA GLY A 34 -20.32 -5.33 47.65
C GLY A 34 -19.28 -6.29 47.05
N ASN A 35 -19.38 -6.65 45.76
CA ASN A 35 -18.38 -7.45 45.05
C ASN A 35 -17.38 -6.56 44.26
N PRO A 36 -16.10 -6.95 44.10
CA PRO A 36 -15.08 -6.19 43.37
C PRO A 36 -15.20 -6.29 41.83
N LEU A 37 -16.40 -6.05 41.28
CA LEU A 37 -16.71 -6.16 39.85
C LEU A 37 -16.20 -4.93 39.07
N ARG A 38 -15.10 -5.08 38.31
CA ARG A 38 -14.52 -4.00 37.49
C ARG A 38 -14.94 -4.03 36.01
N SER A 39 -15.52 -5.13 35.55
CA SER A 39 -15.78 -5.38 34.12
C SER A 39 -17.18 -4.94 33.64
N ILE A 40 -18.09 -4.61 34.56
CA ILE A 40 -19.47 -4.19 34.29
C ILE A 40 -19.66 -2.83 34.94
N ARG A 41 -20.22 -1.86 34.19
CA ARG A 41 -20.46 -0.51 34.71
C ARG A 41 -21.51 -0.56 35.83
N GLN A 42 -21.32 0.26 36.87
CA GLN A 42 -22.16 0.30 38.07
C GLN A 42 -23.64 0.58 37.77
N ASN A 43 -23.94 1.36 36.73
CA ASN A 43 -25.31 1.66 36.31
C ASN A 43 -26.06 0.44 35.74
N ILE A 44 -25.36 -0.53 35.12
CA ILE A 44 -25.95 -1.79 34.64
C ILE A 44 -26.12 -2.78 35.80
N LEU A 45 -25.17 -2.76 36.74
CA LEU A 45 -25.16 -3.60 37.95
C LEU A 45 -26.29 -3.26 38.92
N HIS A 46 -26.65 -1.98 39.02
CA HIS A 46 -27.73 -1.48 39.88
C HIS A 46 -29.03 -1.16 39.11
N GLY A 47 -29.04 -1.37 37.79
CA GLY A 47 -30.18 -1.11 36.92
C GLY A 47 -31.20 -2.27 36.87
N PRO A 48 -32.21 -2.16 36.01
CA PRO A 48 -33.16 -3.24 35.73
C PRO A 48 -32.44 -4.53 35.32
N ILE A 49 -32.86 -5.68 35.85
CA ILE A 49 -32.21 -6.96 35.53
C ILE A 49 -32.21 -7.29 34.02
N GLY A 50 -33.18 -6.76 33.28
CA GLY A 50 -33.25 -6.90 31.82
C GLY A 50 -32.00 -6.34 31.13
N ASP A 51 -31.50 -5.19 31.58
CA ASP A 51 -30.33 -4.53 31.02
C ASP A 51 -29.04 -5.30 31.34
N LEU A 52 -28.96 -5.85 32.55
CA LEU A 52 -27.86 -6.72 32.97
C LEU A 52 -27.84 -8.03 32.16
N LEU A 53 -28.99 -8.68 31.99
CA LEU A 53 -29.09 -9.91 31.20
C LEU A 53 -28.85 -9.65 29.70
N ALA A 54 -29.28 -8.51 29.17
CA ALA A 54 -28.99 -8.08 27.80
C ALA A 54 -27.49 -7.80 27.61
N HIS A 55 -26.84 -7.14 28.58
CA HIS A 55 -25.40 -6.90 28.57
C HIS A 55 -24.60 -8.21 28.60
N LEU A 56 -24.97 -9.17 29.46
CA LEU A 56 -24.32 -10.48 29.52
C LEU A 56 -24.56 -11.30 28.24
N ARG A 57 -25.75 -11.22 27.65
CA ARG A 57 -26.07 -11.86 26.36
C ARG A 57 -25.29 -11.24 25.19
N SER A 58 -25.06 -9.93 25.23
CA SER A 58 -24.20 -9.24 24.26
C SER A 58 -22.74 -9.72 24.38
N LYS A 59 -22.27 -10.06 25.58
CA LYS A 59 -20.93 -10.64 25.79
C LYS A 59 -20.81 -12.12 25.40
N LEU A 60 -21.90 -12.89 25.46
CA LEU A 60 -21.96 -14.25 24.92
C LEU A 60 -21.66 -14.30 23.40
N GLY A 61 -22.14 -13.30 22.63
CA GLY A 61 -21.78 -13.18 21.22
C GLY A 61 -20.33 -12.73 21.01
N ALA A 62 -19.76 -11.99 21.97
CA ALA A 62 -18.41 -11.46 21.90
C ALA A 62 -17.31 -12.43 22.40
N GLU A 63 -17.66 -13.57 23.01
CA GLU A 63 -16.68 -14.62 23.36
C GLU A 63 -16.47 -15.66 22.24
N GLU A 64 -17.38 -15.77 21.27
CA GLU A 64 -17.11 -16.44 19.98
C GLU A 64 -16.56 -15.48 18.91
N THR A 65 -16.65 -14.17 19.13
CA THR A 65 -16.06 -13.16 18.26
C THR A 65 -15.48 -12.04 19.12
N GLY A 66 -14.20 -12.19 19.48
CA GLY A 66 -13.50 -11.24 20.34
C GLY A 66 -13.49 -9.83 19.76
N VAL A 67 -14.43 -8.96 20.15
CA VAL A 67 -14.34 -7.52 19.95
C VAL A 67 -15.01 -6.79 21.12
N GLY A 68 -14.17 -6.16 21.96
CA GLY A 68 -14.59 -5.10 22.86
C GLY A 68 -14.02 -3.78 22.38
N ALA A 69 -14.82 -2.96 21.70
CA ALA A 69 -14.66 -1.50 21.61
C ALA A 69 -15.88 -0.86 20.93
N ALA A 70 -16.95 -0.60 21.70
CA ALA A 70 -18.03 0.27 21.27
C ALA A 70 -17.81 1.68 21.86
N PHE A 71 -17.41 2.63 21.01
CA PHE A 71 -17.82 4.05 21.01
C PHE A 71 -17.29 4.72 19.71
N ARG A 72 -17.75 4.21 18.56
CA ARG A 72 -17.64 4.79 17.20
C ARG A 72 -18.75 4.20 16.30
N GLY A 73 -19.99 4.21 16.76
CA GLY A 73 -21.11 3.61 16.04
C GLY A 73 -22.00 4.68 15.41
N ASP A 74 -21.67 5.07 14.17
CA ASP A 74 -22.65 5.43 13.12
C ASP A 74 -21.95 5.66 11.76
N GLU A 75 -20.67 6.04 11.76
CA GLU A 75 -19.91 6.26 10.52
C GLU A 75 -19.33 4.97 9.90
N SER A 76 -19.06 3.91 10.67
CA SER A 76 -18.39 2.72 10.12
C SER A 76 -19.35 1.77 9.39
N THR A 77 -20.60 1.67 9.84
CA THR A 77 -21.65 0.87 9.21
C THR A 77 -22.12 1.50 7.90
N THR A 78 -22.34 2.82 7.89
CA THR A 78 -22.64 3.60 6.68
C THR A 78 -21.48 3.54 5.67
N ARG A 79 -20.23 3.67 6.11
CA ARG A 79 -19.04 3.53 5.24
C ARG A 79 -18.88 2.14 4.63
N ALA A 80 -19.14 1.07 5.38
CA ALA A 80 -19.07 -0.29 4.85
C ALA A 80 -20.19 -0.57 3.84
N GLU A 81 -21.39 -0.03 4.08
CA GLU A 81 -22.52 -0.12 3.14
C GLU A 81 -22.28 0.72 1.88
N ASP A 82 -21.71 1.93 2.00
CA ASP A 82 -21.35 2.79 0.89
C ASP A 82 -20.20 2.20 0.05
N ALA A 83 -19.21 1.60 0.72
CA ALA A 83 -18.13 0.83 0.09
C ALA A 83 -18.67 -0.36 -0.70
N ALA A 84 -19.53 -1.17 -0.07
CA ALA A 84 -20.17 -2.31 -0.73
C ALA A 84 -21.06 -1.87 -1.90
N ARG A 85 -21.74 -0.72 -1.78
CA ARG A 85 -22.59 -0.16 -2.85
C ARG A 85 -21.75 0.43 -3.99
N ALA A 86 -20.62 1.08 -3.70
CA ALA A 86 -19.67 1.58 -4.69
C ALA A 86 -18.99 0.42 -5.43
N VAL A 87 -18.57 -0.61 -4.70
CA VAL A 87 -18.03 -1.86 -5.25
C VAL A 87 -19.07 -2.57 -6.10
N ALA A 88 -20.32 -2.73 -5.63
CA ALA A 88 -21.39 -3.36 -6.39
C ALA A 88 -21.74 -2.56 -7.66
N THR A 89 -21.68 -1.24 -7.61
CA THR A 89 -21.90 -0.37 -8.78
C THR A 89 -20.75 -0.51 -9.77
N ALA A 90 -19.50 -0.49 -9.30
CA ALA A 90 -18.33 -0.69 -10.14
C ALA A 90 -18.26 -2.10 -10.75
N ALA A 91 -18.66 -3.12 -9.98
CA ALA A 91 -18.81 -4.50 -10.41
C ALA A 91 -19.87 -4.65 -11.51
N ARG A 92 -21.01 -3.95 -11.37
CA ARG A 92 -22.06 -3.94 -12.38
C ARG A 92 -21.57 -3.30 -13.68
N VAL A 93 -20.93 -2.13 -13.60
CA VAL A 93 -20.34 -1.42 -14.75
C VAL A 93 -19.25 -2.26 -15.43
N ALA A 94 -18.43 -2.97 -14.64
CA ALA A 94 -17.44 -3.93 -15.11
C ALA A 94 -18.03 -5.10 -15.91
N SER A 95 -19.21 -5.59 -15.50
CA SER A 95 -19.88 -6.69 -16.20
C SER A 95 -20.66 -6.26 -17.46
N GLU A 96 -21.02 -4.98 -17.55
CA GLU A 96 -21.73 -4.40 -18.71
C GLU A 96 -20.77 -3.90 -19.81
N GLY A 97 -19.50 -3.61 -19.46
CA GLY A 97 -18.46 -3.18 -20.39
C GLY A 97 -17.76 -4.33 -21.12
N GLY A 98 -17.50 -4.16 -22.42
CA GLY A 98 -16.59 -5.05 -23.17
C GLY A 98 -15.15 -5.01 -22.64
N ARG A 99 -14.25 -5.73 -23.31
CA ARG A 99 -12.83 -6.07 -22.98
C ARG A 99 -11.90 -5.01 -22.37
N ALA A 100 -12.31 -3.76 -22.17
CA ALA A 100 -11.56 -2.66 -21.58
C ALA A 100 -12.38 -1.94 -20.48
N SER A 101 -12.91 -2.70 -19.51
CA SER A 101 -13.63 -2.10 -18.40
C SER A 101 -12.69 -1.80 -17.23
N GLY A 102 -12.70 -0.55 -16.77
CA GLY A 102 -11.96 -0.09 -15.59
C GLY A 102 -12.90 0.13 -14.40
N VAL A 103 -12.37 -0.08 -13.19
CA VAL A 103 -13.03 0.19 -11.90
C VAL A 103 -12.18 1.19 -11.13
N SER A 104 -12.74 2.33 -10.75
CA SER A 104 -12.08 3.27 -9.84
C SER A 104 -12.93 3.49 -8.59
N LEU A 105 -12.29 3.27 -7.44
CA LEU A 105 -12.79 3.53 -6.10
C LEU A 105 -11.80 4.43 -5.35
N ARG A 106 -11.13 5.33 -6.07
CA ARG A 106 -10.14 6.24 -5.50
C ARG A 106 -10.78 7.15 -4.45
N GLY A 107 -10.08 7.39 -3.33
CA GLY A 107 -10.46 8.41 -2.35
C GLY A 107 -11.73 8.09 -1.55
N GLN A 108 -12.23 6.85 -1.61
CA GLN A 108 -13.49 6.44 -0.97
C GLN A 108 -13.33 6.11 0.52
N ARG A 109 -12.12 6.28 1.08
CA ARG A 109 -11.77 5.98 2.48
C ARG A 109 -12.04 4.52 2.86
N LEU A 110 -11.84 3.61 1.90
CA LEU A 110 -12.03 2.17 2.10
C LEU A 110 -10.95 1.62 3.04
N GLU A 111 -11.33 0.88 4.08
CA GLU A 111 -10.39 0.16 4.94
C GLU A 111 -10.23 -1.32 4.55
N SER A 112 -11.25 -1.86 3.86
CA SER A 112 -11.27 -3.22 3.30
C SER A 112 -12.10 -3.26 2.02
N LEU A 113 -11.90 -4.30 1.22
CA LEU A 113 -12.73 -4.63 0.05
C LEU A 113 -13.71 -5.76 0.40
N PRO A 114 -14.87 -5.86 -0.28
CA PRO A 114 -15.73 -7.03 -0.20
C PRO A 114 -15.05 -8.30 -0.73
N ASP A 115 -15.37 -9.46 -0.15
CA ASP A 115 -14.75 -10.76 -0.47
C ASP A 115 -14.92 -11.17 -1.95
N ASP A 116 -15.96 -10.70 -2.63
CA ASP A 116 -16.26 -11.01 -4.02
C ASP A 116 -15.62 -10.03 -5.02
N PHE A 117 -14.99 -8.95 -4.56
CA PHE A 117 -14.44 -7.88 -5.42
C PHE A 117 -13.49 -8.44 -6.49
N TRP A 118 -12.48 -9.21 -6.07
CA TRP A 118 -11.49 -9.79 -6.98
C TRP A 118 -12.06 -10.86 -7.88
N SER A 119 -13.10 -11.57 -7.42
CA SER A 119 -13.85 -12.50 -8.27
C SER A 119 -14.58 -11.76 -9.39
N VAL A 120 -15.04 -10.54 -9.15
CA VAL A 120 -15.60 -9.69 -10.21
C VAL A 120 -14.52 -9.17 -11.15
N VAL A 121 -13.38 -8.71 -10.61
CA VAL A 121 -12.26 -8.23 -11.42
C VAL A 121 -11.77 -9.33 -12.39
N ALA A 122 -11.69 -10.57 -11.91
CA ALA A 122 -11.32 -11.75 -12.70
C ALA A 122 -12.25 -12.03 -13.90
N ARG A 123 -13.47 -11.47 -13.92
CA ARG A 123 -14.44 -11.67 -15.03
C ARG A 123 -14.18 -10.78 -16.25
N GLY A 124 -13.15 -9.94 -16.22
CA GLY A 124 -12.70 -9.18 -17.40
C GLY A 124 -12.35 -7.72 -17.17
N VAL A 125 -12.16 -7.28 -15.92
CA VAL A 125 -11.71 -5.91 -15.61
C VAL A 125 -10.23 -5.79 -15.94
N THR A 126 -9.86 -4.73 -16.68
CA THR A 126 -8.48 -4.50 -17.11
C THR A 126 -7.78 -3.44 -16.28
N SER A 127 -8.52 -2.55 -15.62
CA SER A 127 -7.95 -1.47 -14.83
C SER A 127 -8.66 -1.36 -13.48
N VAL A 128 -7.88 -1.32 -12.40
CA VAL A 128 -8.38 -1.16 -11.03
C VAL A 128 -7.62 -0.02 -10.36
N ASP A 129 -8.34 1.01 -9.95
CA ASP A 129 -7.82 2.14 -9.18
C ASP A 129 -8.45 2.15 -7.78
N LEU A 130 -7.65 1.81 -6.79
CA LEU A 130 -7.99 1.80 -5.38
C LEU A 130 -7.15 2.81 -4.60
N GLY A 131 -6.58 3.81 -5.27
CA GLY A 131 -5.69 4.77 -4.63
C GLY A 131 -6.37 5.67 -3.59
N GLU A 132 -5.59 6.32 -2.74
CA GLU A 132 -6.05 7.25 -1.69
C GLU A 132 -7.13 6.65 -0.78
N ASN A 133 -6.99 5.38 -0.42
CA ASN A 133 -7.85 4.69 0.54
C ASN A 133 -7.08 4.35 1.83
N GLY A 134 -7.72 3.65 2.76
CA GLY A 134 -7.14 3.18 4.02
C GLY A 134 -6.82 1.69 4.01
N LEU A 135 -6.65 1.06 2.85
CA LEU A 135 -6.49 -0.39 2.74
C LEU A 135 -5.21 -0.84 3.44
N ARG A 136 -5.35 -1.71 4.45
CA ARG A 136 -4.22 -2.37 5.15
C ARG A 136 -3.96 -3.78 4.60
N GLY A 137 -5.04 -4.46 4.21
CA GLY A 137 -5.09 -5.77 3.59
C GLY A 137 -6.24 -5.83 2.58
N GLY A 138 -6.51 -7.01 2.03
CA GLY A 138 -7.56 -7.20 1.01
C GLY A 138 -7.08 -6.98 -0.43
N VAL A 139 -5.78 -6.85 -0.64
CA VAL A 139 -5.14 -7.08 -1.94
C VAL A 139 -4.06 -8.10 -1.69
N ASP A 140 -4.41 -9.37 -1.78
CA ASP A 140 -3.44 -10.45 -1.62
C ASP A 140 -3.01 -11.04 -2.97
N ALA A 141 -1.87 -11.73 -2.91
CA ALA A 141 -1.28 -12.37 -4.07
C ALA A 141 -2.20 -13.40 -4.76
N GLY A 142 -3.06 -14.09 -4.00
CA GLY A 142 -3.94 -15.14 -4.51
C GLY A 142 -5.15 -14.57 -5.26
N GLU A 143 -5.69 -13.46 -4.75
CA GLU A 143 -6.77 -12.70 -5.38
C GLU A 143 -6.34 -12.11 -6.72
N VAL A 144 -5.14 -11.52 -6.77
CA VAL A 144 -4.58 -10.94 -8.00
C VAL A 144 -4.18 -12.03 -9.01
N GLU A 145 -3.79 -13.21 -8.55
CA GLU A 145 -3.45 -14.34 -9.42
C GLU A 145 -4.62 -14.79 -10.32
N GLY A 146 -5.87 -14.69 -9.84
CA GLY A 146 -7.07 -15.00 -10.63
C GLY A 146 -7.41 -13.96 -11.70
N CYS A 147 -6.78 -12.78 -11.68
CA CYS A 147 -7.13 -11.64 -12.51
C CYS A 147 -6.31 -11.59 -13.82
N ASP A 148 -6.53 -12.57 -14.70
CA ASP A 148 -5.77 -12.75 -15.95
C ASP A 148 -5.75 -11.54 -16.90
N GLY A 149 -6.83 -10.75 -16.89
CA GLY A 149 -7.02 -9.59 -17.74
C GLY A 149 -6.53 -8.27 -17.14
N LEU A 150 -6.04 -8.26 -15.91
CA LEU A 150 -5.68 -7.03 -15.21
C LEU A 150 -4.37 -6.45 -15.77
N GLU A 151 -4.46 -5.26 -16.36
CA GLU A 151 -3.34 -4.53 -16.98
C GLU A 151 -2.88 -3.36 -16.12
N THR A 152 -3.76 -2.74 -15.35
CA THR A 152 -3.45 -1.58 -14.50
C THR A 152 -3.96 -1.79 -13.08
N LEU A 153 -3.07 -1.62 -12.11
CA LEU A 153 -3.39 -1.72 -10.69
C LEU A 153 -2.80 -0.51 -9.94
N LEU A 154 -3.67 0.39 -9.50
CA LEU A 154 -3.29 1.57 -8.73
C LEU A 154 -3.71 1.39 -7.28
N LEU A 155 -2.74 1.40 -6.38
CA LEU A 155 -2.88 1.17 -4.95
C LEU A 155 -2.19 2.28 -4.14
N ASP A 156 -1.88 3.42 -4.75
CA ASP A 156 -1.16 4.50 -4.11
C ASP A 156 -1.91 5.11 -2.94
N GLY A 157 -1.20 5.67 -1.96
CA GLY A 157 -1.80 6.35 -0.83
C GLY A 157 -2.64 5.45 0.09
N ASN A 158 -2.35 4.15 0.13
CA ASN A 158 -2.95 3.19 1.05
C ASN A 158 -2.02 2.88 2.24
N ALA A 159 -2.43 1.94 3.09
CA ALA A 159 -1.69 1.49 4.26
C ALA A 159 -1.27 0.02 4.14
N LEU A 160 -0.96 -0.47 2.93
CA LEU A 160 -0.69 -1.88 2.68
C LEU A 160 0.51 -2.38 3.47
N GLU A 161 0.30 -3.49 4.18
CA GLU A 161 1.33 -4.16 5.00
C GLU A 161 1.79 -5.49 4.38
N LYS A 162 1.09 -6.01 3.37
CA LYS A 162 1.44 -7.25 2.66
C LYS A 162 1.66 -6.98 1.17
N TRP A 163 2.62 -7.70 0.57
CA TRP A 163 2.89 -7.59 -0.85
C TRP A 163 1.69 -8.07 -1.69
N PRO A 164 1.18 -7.25 -2.64
CA PRO A 164 -0.08 -7.52 -3.32
C PRO A 164 0.04 -8.44 -4.54
N LEU A 165 1.25 -8.75 -5.02
CA LEU A 165 1.43 -9.56 -6.23
C LEU A 165 1.88 -10.99 -5.91
N PRO A 166 1.45 -11.99 -6.69
CA PRO A 166 2.00 -13.33 -6.60
C PRO A 166 3.49 -13.34 -7.00
N CYS A 167 4.26 -14.15 -6.28
CA CYS A 167 5.72 -14.24 -6.40
C CYS A 167 6.15 -15.69 -6.68
N GLY A 168 7.37 -15.86 -7.21
CA GLY A 168 7.92 -17.19 -7.51
C GLY A 168 7.55 -17.69 -8.91
N GLU A 169 7.54 -19.01 -9.07
CA GLU A 169 7.18 -19.69 -10.31
C GLU A 169 5.66 -19.68 -10.50
N GLY A 170 5.21 -19.38 -11.71
CA GLY A 170 3.80 -19.30 -12.03
C GLY A 170 3.54 -18.59 -13.34
N ARG A 171 2.26 -18.46 -13.70
CA ARG A 171 1.84 -17.77 -14.91
C ARG A 171 2.18 -16.26 -14.80
N PRO A 172 2.77 -15.64 -15.84
CA PRO A 172 3.01 -14.20 -15.83
C PRO A 172 1.69 -13.44 -15.84
N LEU A 173 1.62 -12.38 -15.03
CA LEU A 173 0.51 -11.45 -14.99
C LEU A 173 0.47 -10.62 -16.27
N SER A 174 -0.71 -10.14 -16.65
CA SER A 174 -0.90 -9.19 -17.75
C SER A 174 -0.58 -7.75 -17.36
N LEU A 175 -0.16 -7.52 -16.11
CA LEU A 175 0.03 -6.20 -15.53
C LEU A 175 1.11 -5.38 -16.28
N THR A 176 0.72 -4.19 -16.71
CA THR A 176 1.57 -3.21 -17.41
C THR A 176 1.83 -1.96 -16.58
N GLU A 177 0.94 -1.61 -15.67
CA GLU A 177 1.05 -0.43 -14.81
C GLU A 177 0.73 -0.80 -13.36
N LEU A 178 1.69 -0.53 -12.47
CA LEU A 178 1.56 -0.76 -11.04
C LEU A 178 1.96 0.49 -10.28
N ASN A 179 1.06 0.99 -9.45
CA ASN A 179 1.35 2.10 -8.53
C ASN A 179 1.15 1.66 -7.09
N LEU A 180 2.22 1.64 -6.32
CA LEU A 180 2.26 1.29 -4.90
C LEU A 180 2.68 2.49 -4.03
N ALA A 181 2.78 3.70 -4.60
CA ALA A 181 3.33 4.85 -3.92
C ALA A 181 2.66 5.13 -2.57
N GLY A 182 3.44 5.52 -1.56
CA GLY A 182 2.93 5.88 -0.24
C GLY A 182 2.57 4.70 0.68
N ASN A 183 2.67 3.46 0.22
CA ASN A 183 2.45 2.27 1.06
C ASN A 183 3.70 1.93 1.89
N LYS A 184 3.96 2.72 2.94
CA LYS A 184 5.16 2.56 3.78
C LYS A 184 5.28 1.17 4.43
N GLY A 185 4.16 0.50 4.71
CA GLY A 185 4.12 -0.85 5.29
C GLY A 185 4.77 -1.92 4.40
N LEU A 186 4.83 -1.69 3.08
CA LEU A 186 5.46 -2.62 2.14
C LEU A 186 6.99 -2.72 2.29
N SER A 187 7.62 -1.74 2.95
CA SER A 187 9.08 -1.70 3.15
C SER A 187 9.63 -2.98 3.80
N ALA A 188 8.85 -3.61 4.71
CA ALA A 188 9.24 -4.86 5.37
C ALA A 188 8.67 -6.12 4.68
N ALA A 189 7.67 -5.97 3.82
CA ALA A 189 6.87 -7.06 3.30
C ALA A 189 7.24 -7.50 1.88
N MET A 190 8.10 -6.73 1.19
CA MET A 190 8.48 -7.03 -0.18
C MET A 190 9.38 -8.29 -0.26
N PRO A 191 8.96 -9.34 -0.98
CA PRO A 191 9.78 -10.54 -1.16
C PRO A 191 10.87 -10.33 -2.23
N PRO A 192 11.99 -11.09 -2.21
CA PRO A 192 13.05 -10.99 -3.23
C PRO A 192 12.58 -11.22 -4.66
N SER A 193 11.50 -12.00 -4.84
CA SER A 193 10.88 -12.31 -6.14
C SER A 193 9.63 -11.48 -6.43
N ALA A 194 9.50 -10.29 -5.82
CA ALA A 194 8.31 -9.43 -5.88
C ALA A 194 7.74 -9.21 -7.29
N PHE A 195 8.63 -9.07 -8.27
CA PHE A 195 8.27 -8.79 -9.67
C PHE A 195 8.47 -10.00 -10.60
N SER A 196 8.73 -11.21 -10.09
CA SER A 196 9.02 -12.38 -10.94
C SER A 196 7.88 -12.72 -11.90
N ARG A 197 6.63 -12.52 -11.47
CA ARG A 197 5.43 -12.76 -12.29
C ARG A 197 4.94 -11.52 -13.04
N ALA A 198 5.49 -10.34 -12.76
CA ALA A 198 5.05 -9.07 -13.33
C ALA A 198 5.96 -8.59 -14.48
N SER A 199 6.49 -9.51 -15.28
CA SER A 199 7.49 -9.24 -16.33
C SER A 199 7.00 -8.35 -17.48
N ARG A 200 5.69 -8.07 -17.57
CA ARG A 200 5.09 -7.17 -18.57
C ARG A 200 4.97 -5.71 -18.12
N LEU A 201 5.39 -5.39 -16.89
CA LEU A 201 5.31 -4.05 -16.36
C LEU A 201 6.10 -3.06 -17.21
N ARG A 202 5.43 -1.96 -17.57
CA ARG A 202 5.96 -0.80 -18.29
C ARG A 202 6.10 0.40 -17.37
N LYS A 203 5.23 0.52 -16.38
CA LYS A 203 5.22 1.62 -15.42
C LYS A 203 5.17 1.08 -14.01
N LEU A 204 6.12 1.51 -13.19
CA LEU A 204 6.21 1.13 -11.78
C LEU A 204 6.42 2.38 -10.94
N ASP A 205 5.52 2.62 -10.00
CA ASP A 205 5.67 3.65 -8.98
C ASP A 205 5.73 3.00 -7.59
N VAL A 206 6.87 3.17 -6.93
CA VAL A 206 7.18 2.68 -5.59
C VAL A 206 7.65 3.84 -4.69
N THR A 207 7.24 5.07 -5.04
CA THR A 207 7.60 6.30 -4.31
C THR A 207 7.19 6.19 -2.85
N GLY A 208 8.10 6.51 -1.92
CA GLY A 208 7.83 6.44 -0.49
C GLY A 208 7.91 5.05 0.11
N ILE A 209 8.32 4.03 -0.65
CA ILE A 209 8.65 2.70 -0.14
C ILE A 209 10.16 2.59 0.02
N VAL A 210 10.60 2.29 1.24
CA VAL A 210 12.03 2.17 1.56
C VAL A 210 12.42 0.71 1.38
N PHE A 211 13.25 0.41 0.38
CA PHE A 211 13.80 -0.93 0.22
C PHE A 211 15.19 -0.98 0.84
N GLN A 212 15.50 -2.03 1.59
CA GLN A 212 16.86 -2.29 2.03
C GLN A 212 17.60 -3.04 0.91
N PRO A 213 18.59 -2.43 0.23
CA PRO A 213 19.34 -3.08 -0.84
C PRO A 213 20.15 -4.29 -0.33
N SER A 214 20.39 -4.35 0.99
CA SER A 214 21.16 -5.40 1.68
C SER A 214 20.45 -6.74 1.82
N ARG A 215 19.21 -6.90 1.33
CA ARG A 215 18.38 -8.10 1.58
C ARG A 215 17.98 -8.93 0.35
N GLY A 216 18.45 -8.62 -0.86
CA GLY A 216 18.27 -9.56 -1.97
C GLY A 216 18.74 -9.03 -3.33
N PRO A 217 19.31 -9.90 -4.19
CA PRO A 217 19.76 -9.50 -5.52
C PRO A 217 18.61 -9.54 -6.55
N ASN A 218 18.66 -8.63 -7.51
CA ASN A 218 17.95 -8.66 -8.80
C ASN A 218 16.43 -8.50 -8.77
N LEU A 219 15.92 -7.63 -7.89
CA LEU A 219 14.50 -7.33 -7.79
C LEU A 219 13.92 -6.82 -9.13
N LEU A 220 14.64 -5.93 -9.80
CA LEU A 220 14.17 -5.28 -11.04
C LEU A 220 14.54 -6.04 -12.31
N ARG A 221 15.37 -7.08 -12.20
CA ARG A 221 15.84 -7.88 -13.35
C ARG A 221 14.71 -8.46 -14.20
N PRO A 222 13.58 -8.96 -13.65
CA PRO A 222 12.45 -9.43 -14.46
C PRO A 222 11.84 -8.36 -15.37
N LEU A 223 12.09 -7.08 -15.08
CA LEU A 223 11.52 -5.92 -15.75
C LEU A 223 12.49 -5.28 -16.76
N ALA A 224 13.70 -5.81 -16.91
CA ALA A 224 14.81 -5.19 -17.66
C ALA A 224 14.47 -4.86 -19.12
N GLU A 225 13.65 -5.69 -19.76
CA GLU A 225 13.30 -5.56 -21.19
C GLU A 225 11.92 -4.92 -21.43
N THR A 226 11.20 -4.55 -20.36
CA THR A 226 9.80 -4.07 -20.45
C THR A 226 9.55 -2.74 -19.76
N LEU A 227 10.26 -2.42 -18.68
CA LEU A 227 10.01 -1.21 -17.91
C LEU A 227 10.45 0.05 -18.64
N THR A 228 9.52 1.01 -18.75
CA THR A 228 9.69 2.28 -19.43
C THR A 228 9.64 3.48 -18.48
N GLU A 229 8.89 3.38 -17.38
CA GLU A 229 8.86 4.40 -16.32
C GLU A 229 9.07 3.75 -14.95
N LEU A 230 10.05 4.28 -14.20
CA LEU A 230 10.30 3.92 -12.82
C LEU A 230 10.27 5.18 -11.95
N ARG A 231 9.38 5.20 -10.96
CA ARG A 231 9.32 6.25 -9.94
C ARG A 231 9.65 5.65 -8.60
N TRP A 232 10.72 6.15 -8.00
CA TRP A 232 11.26 5.63 -6.75
C TRP A 232 11.82 6.78 -5.89
N GLY A 233 11.02 7.84 -5.78
CA GLY A 233 11.33 8.98 -4.92
C GLY A 233 11.02 8.69 -3.44
N LYS A 234 11.49 9.56 -2.54
CA LYS A 234 11.15 9.51 -1.09
C LYS A 234 11.45 8.16 -0.41
N ALA A 235 12.44 7.42 -0.91
CA ALA A 235 12.77 6.06 -0.48
C ALA A 235 14.04 5.99 0.39
N MET A 236 14.64 7.15 0.72
CA MET A 236 15.88 7.24 1.51
C MET A 236 17.06 6.48 0.88
N LEU A 237 17.12 6.45 -0.46
CA LEU A 237 18.21 5.80 -1.18
C LEU A 237 19.50 6.59 -1.03
N ASP A 238 20.56 5.95 -0.53
CA ASP A 238 21.91 6.56 -0.48
C ASP A 238 22.66 6.42 -1.82
N ALA A 239 22.27 5.44 -2.64
CA ALA A 239 22.79 5.17 -3.98
C ALA A 239 21.73 4.52 -4.86
N ILE A 240 21.89 4.65 -6.19
CA ILE A 240 21.07 3.96 -7.18
C ILE A 240 21.56 2.51 -7.29
N PRO A 241 20.71 1.48 -7.09
CA PRO A 241 21.11 0.09 -7.27
C PRO A 241 21.53 -0.19 -8.72
N ASP A 242 22.57 -1.01 -8.91
CA ASP A 242 23.13 -1.30 -10.23
C ASP A 242 22.10 -1.88 -11.22
N GLU A 243 21.13 -2.65 -10.71
CA GLU A 243 20.04 -3.25 -11.47
C GLU A 243 19.16 -2.23 -12.20
N VAL A 244 19.07 -1.00 -11.69
CA VAL A 244 18.34 0.08 -12.36
C VAL A 244 18.99 0.40 -13.71
N PHE A 245 20.32 0.31 -13.80
CA PHE A 245 21.06 0.57 -15.05
C PHE A 245 20.93 -0.55 -16.09
N ASP A 246 20.37 -1.70 -15.71
CA ASP A 246 20.09 -2.81 -16.63
C ASP A 246 18.69 -2.72 -17.27
N LEU A 247 17.89 -1.71 -16.91
CA LEU A 247 16.57 -1.44 -17.48
C LEU A 247 16.67 -0.76 -18.86
N ARG A 248 16.92 -1.54 -19.91
CA ARG A 248 17.28 -1.05 -21.25
C ARG A 248 16.21 -0.22 -21.96
N ARG A 249 14.94 -0.42 -21.59
CA ARG A 249 13.78 0.30 -22.16
C ARG A 249 13.37 1.52 -21.34
N LEU A 250 14.10 1.85 -20.28
CA LEU A 250 13.71 2.91 -19.36
C LEU A 250 13.83 4.28 -20.04
N ARG A 251 12.71 5.01 -20.06
CA ARG A 251 12.57 6.35 -20.62
C ARG A 251 12.44 7.41 -19.53
N VAL A 252 11.78 7.07 -18.43
CA VAL A 252 11.57 7.98 -17.30
C VAL A 252 12.09 7.32 -16.02
N LEU A 253 13.05 7.97 -15.39
CA LEU A 253 13.58 7.57 -14.09
C LEU A 253 13.43 8.73 -13.11
N ARG A 254 12.54 8.59 -12.12
CA ARG A 254 12.36 9.58 -11.05
C ARG A 254 12.87 9.07 -9.72
N LEU A 255 13.86 9.76 -9.18
CA LEU A 255 14.57 9.46 -7.94
C LEU A 255 14.62 10.67 -7.01
N ASN A 256 13.67 11.59 -7.15
CA ASN A 256 13.58 12.81 -6.36
C ASN A 256 13.40 12.53 -4.85
N ASP A 257 13.84 13.47 -4.02
CA ASP A 257 13.70 13.40 -2.56
C ASP A 257 14.33 12.13 -1.94
N ASN A 258 15.54 11.77 -2.38
CA ASN A 258 16.35 10.69 -1.82
C ASN A 258 17.63 11.27 -1.16
N ARG A 259 18.63 10.44 -0.87
CA ARG A 259 19.92 10.81 -0.26
C ARG A 259 21.10 10.43 -1.15
N ILE A 260 20.89 10.43 -2.46
CA ILE A 260 21.86 9.92 -3.42
C ILE A 260 23.06 10.87 -3.44
N GLY A 261 24.22 10.41 -2.97
CA GLY A 261 25.43 11.23 -2.88
C GLY A 261 26.22 11.34 -4.19
N ALA A 262 26.08 10.35 -5.08
CA ALA A 262 26.76 10.31 -6.38
C ALA A 262 25.92 9.56 -7.42
N LEU A 263 25.98 10.06 -8.67
CA LEU A 263 25.43 9.37 -9.83
C LEU A 263 26.53 8.52 -10.50
N SER A 264 26.30 7.22 -10.63
CA SER A 264 27.23 6.31 -11.31
C SER A 264 27.30 6.61 -12.82
N PRO A 265 28.50 6.53 -13.46
CA PRO A 265 28.63 6.59 -14.92
C PRO A 265 27.82 5.51 -15.66
N ALA A 266 27.43 4.43 -14.96
CA ALA A 266 26.54 3.39 -15.49
C ALA A 266 25.17 3.91 -15.95
N VAL A 267 24.77 5.13 -15.57
CA VAL A 267 23.57 5.81 -16.11
C VAL A 267 23.58 5.88 -17.64
N THR A 268 24.76 5.88 -18.27
CA THR A 268 24.90 5.85 -19.74
C THR A 268 24.38 4.57 -20.40
N ARG A 269 24.17 3.49 -19.64
CA ARG A 269 23.54 2.25 -20.13
C ARG A 269 22.05 2.42 -20.42
N LEU A 270 21.41 3.43 -19.83
CA LEU A 270 20.01 3.78 -20.05
C LEU A 270 19.87 4.59 -21.36
N VAL A 271 20.14 3.93 -22.49
CA VAL A 271 20.25 4.59 -23.80
C VAL A 271 18.93 5.17 -24.32
N GLU A 272 17.78 4.68 -23.84
CA GLU A 272 16.44 5.19 -24.18
C GLU A 272 15.95 6.29 -23.20
N LEU A 273 16.76 6.73 -22.23
CA LEU A 273 16.32 7.66 -21.18
C LEU A 273 16.01 9.05 -21.75
N ASP A 274 14.74 9.46 -21.61
CA ASP A 274 14.21 10.76 -22.02
C ASP A 274 14.13 11.73 -20.82
N GLU A 275 13.87 11.23 -19.61
CA GLU A 275 13.67 12.02 -18.37
C GLU A 275 14.41 11.40 -17.18
N LEU A 276 15.23 12.21 -16.49
CA LEU A 276 15.92 11.84 -15.25
C LEU A 276 15.66 12.87 -14.17
N ASP A 277 14.94 12.50 -13.11
CA ASP A 277 14.71 13.35 -11.94
C ASP A 277 15.62 12.93 -10.77
N LEU A 278 16.56 13.80 -10.41
CA LEU A 278 17.43 13.67 -9.25
C LEU A 278 17.24 14.86 -8.29
N THR A 279 16.14 15.59 -8.40
CA THR A 279 15.83 16.75 -7.56
C THR A 279 15.83 16.40 -6.07
N ASN A 280 16.34 17.28 -5.22
CA ASN A 280 16.42 17.10 -3.77
C ASN A 280 17.15 15.80 -3.37
N ASN A 281 18.40 15.67 -3.80
CA ASN A 281 19.33 14.63 -3.38
C ASN A 281 20.61 15.28 -2.80
N ASP A 282 21.60 14.46 -2.43
CA ASP A 282 22.87 14.92 -1.86
C ASP A 282 24.03 14.92 -2.88
N LEU A 283 23.73 15.06 -4.18
CA LEU A 283 24.74 14.95 -5.24
C LEU A 283 25.79 16.05 -5.12
N GLY A 284 27.05 15.64 -4.95
CA GLY A 284 28.20 16.56 -4.95
C GLY A 284 28.72 16.90 -6.36
N THR A 285 28.59 15.95 -7.28
CA THR A 285 29.06 16.04 -8.67
C THR A 285 28.13 15.27 -9.60
N LEU A 286 28.28 15.49 -10.92
CA LEU A 286 27.67 14.67 -11.97
C LEU A 286 28.78 14.07 -12.83
N PRO A 287 28.67 12.80 -13.25
CA PRO A 287 29.64 12.18 -14.15
C PRO A 287 29.62 12.88 -15.52
N PRO A 288 30.77 13.25 -16.11
CA PRO A 288 30.86 13.81 -17.46
C PRO A 288 30.16 12.95 -18.53
N GLU A 289 30.16 11.64 -18.34
CA GLU A 289 29.54 10.64 -19.21
C GLU A 289 28.04 10.84 -19.35
N LEU A 290 27.37 11.50 -18.40
CA LEU A 290 25.96 11.87 -18.53
C LEU A 290 25.70 12.71 -19.78
N GLY A 291 26.69 13.52 -20.20
CA GLY A 291 26.64 14.32 -21.44
C GLY A 291 26.59 13.49 -22.73
N LEU A 292 26.81 12.17 -22.66
CA LEU A 292 26.68 11.21 -23.78
C LEU A 292 25.24 10.74 -24.00
N LEU A 293 24.34 10.94 -23.03
CA LEU A 293 22.91 10.63 -23.18
C LEU A 293 22.23 11.67 -24.07
N THR A 294 22.43 11.56 -25.38
CA THR A 294 21.87 12.48 -26.38
C THR A 294 20.34 12.45 -26.46
N GLY A 295 19.71 11.37 -26.00
CA GLY A 295 18.26 11.23 -25.89
C GLY A 295 17.65 11.96 -24.70
N LEU A 296 18.44 12.33 -23.69
CA LEU A 296 17.92 12.90 -22.45
C LEU A 296 17.40 14.33 -22.67
N ARG A 297 16.08 14.49 -22.55
CA ARG A 297 15.38 15.76 -22.80
C ARG A 297 15.24 16.60 -21.55
N TRP A 298 15.11 15.95 -20.41
CA TRP A 298 14.93 16.60 -19.12
C TRP A 298 15.78 15.95 -18.04
N LEU A 299 16.47 16.79 -17.28
CA LEU A 299 17.36 16.43 -16.18
C LEU A 299 17.10 17.39 -15.02
N GLY A 300 16.45 16.91 -13.97
CA GLY A 300 16.24 17.63 -12.72
C GLY A 300 17.40 17.35 -11.75
N VAL A 301 18.08 18.40 -11.30
CA VAL A 301 19.20 18.33 -10.34
C VAL A 301 19.12 19.43 -9.28
N GLU A 302 18.02 20.15 -9.24
CA GLU A 302 17.73 21.19 -8.27
C GLU A 302 17.74 20.59 -6.85
N GLY A 303 18.07 21.42 -5.85
CA GLY A 303 18.15 20.94 -4.46
C GLY A 303 19.35 20.05 -4.13
N ASN A 304 20.32 19.87 -5.05
CA ASN A 304 21.56 19.13 -4.80
C ASN A 304 22.75 20.03 -4.40
N MET A 305 23.81 19.41 -3.87
CA MET A 305 25.04 20.09 -3.44
C MET A 305 26.13 20.14 -4.53
N LEU A 306 25.76 20.51 -5.77
CA LEU A 306 26.65 20.49 -6.94
C LEU A 306 27.72 21.60 -6.91
N ARG A 307 28.69 21.50 -6.00
CA ARG A 307 29.72 22.53 -5.76
C ARG A 307 30.61 22.81 -6.97
N MET A 308 30.79 21.83 -7.85
CA MET A 308 31.65 21.94 -9.03
C MET A 308 30.94 22.51 -10.26
N ILE A 309 29.61 22.58 -10.27
CA ILE A 309 28.83 23.07 -11.40
C ILE A 309 28.24 24.42 -11.01
N ARG A 310 28.61 25.48 -11.73
CA ARG A 310 28.10 26.82 -11.43
C ARG A 310 26.60 26.87 -11.70
N ARG A 311 25.85 27.52 -10.80
CA ARG A 311 24.38 27.69 -10.92
C ARG A 311 23.89 28.17 -12.29
N PRO A 312 24.53 29.14 -12.96
CA PRO A 312 24.09 29.58 -14.29
C PRO A 312 24.11 28.48 -15.36
N VAL A 313 24.94 27.44 -15.21
CA VAL A 313 24.94 26.30 -16.14
C VAL A 313 23.69 25.45 -15.93
N ILE A 314 23.30 25.23 -14.67
CA ILE A 314 22.11 24.47 -14.29
C ILE A 314 20.84 25.23 -14.72
N GLU A 315 20.78 26.55 -14.47
CA GLU A 315 19.63 27.41 -14.79
C GLU A 315 19.38 27.58 -16.30
N ARG A 316 20.40 27.35 -17.15
CA ARG A 316 20.23 27.31 -18.61
C ARG A 316 19.51 26.06 -19.10
N GLY A 317 19.20 25.12 -18.22
CA GLY A 317 18.43 23.92 -18.49
C GLY A 317 19.27 22.74 -18.96
N THR A 318 18.58 21.62 -19.20
CA THR A 318 19.18 20.30 -19.44
C THR A 318 20.21 20.28 -20.56
N LYS A 319 19.93 20.90 -21.72
CA LYS A 319 20.86 20.89 -22.86
C LYS A 319 22.21 21.52 -22.51
N ALA A 320 22.20 22.69 -21.87
CA ALA A 320 23.42 23.41 -21.50
C ALA A 320 24.22 22.65 -20.44
N LEU A 321 23.54 21.98 -19.50
CA LEU A 321 24.18 21.15 -18.49
C LEU A 321 24.84 19.91 -19.13
N LEU A 322 24.16 19.23 -20.06
CA LEU A 322 24.72 18.07 -20.77
C LEU A 322 25.90 18.45 -21.67
N GLU A 323 25.84 19.60 -22.34
CA GLU A 323 26.98 20.16 -23.09
C GLU A 323 28.17 20.43 -22.17
N TYR A 324 27.93 21.11 -21.03
CA TYR A 324 28.98 21.37 -20.04
C TYR A 324 29.65 20.10 -19.54
N LEU A 325 28.89 19.03 -19.29
CA LEU A 325 29.42 17.74 -18.86
C LEU A 325 30.23 17.06 -19.97
N ARG A 326 29.77 17.15 -21.22
CA ARG A 326 30.48 16.59 -22.39
C ARG A 326 31.84 17.23 -22.60
N ASP A 327 31.96 18.55 -22.42
CA ASP A 327 33.23 19.29 -22.52
C ASP A 327 34.26 18.91 -21.43
N LYS A 328 33.83 18.16 -20.41
CA LYS A 328 34.72 17.64 -19.35
C LYS A 328 35.21 16.22 -19.61
N LEU A 329 34.78 15.57 -20.69
CA LEU A 329 35.28 14.23 -21.03
C LEU A 329 36.74 14.30 -21.50
N PRO A 330 37.61 13.39 -21.02
CA PRO A 330 39.01 13.35 -21.44
C PRO A 330 39.11 13.07 -22.96
N GLY A 331 39.76 13.98 -23.70
CA GLY A 331 39.95 13.87 -25.17
C GLY A 331 39.13 14.85 -26.02
N THR A 332 38.42 15.81 -25.43
CA THR A 332 37.63 16.85 -26.13
C THR A 332 38.37 18.18 -26.33
N LYS A 333 39.71 18.19 -26.22
CA LYS A 333 40.57 19.34 -26.55
C LYS A 333 41.68 18.97 -27.52
#